data_AF-A0A969HX72-F1
#
_entry.id   AF-A0A969HX72-F1
#
_cell.length_a   1.000
_cell.length_b   1.000
_cell.length_c   1.000
_cell.angle_alpha   90.00
_cell.angle_beta   90.00
_cell.angle_gamma   90.00
#
_symmetry.space_group_name_H-M   'P 1'
#
loop_
_entity.id
_entity.type
_entity.pdbx_description
1 polymer ?
#
loop_
_entity_poly.entity_id
_entity_poly.type
_entity_poly.pdbx_seq_one_letter_code
_entity_poly.pdbx_strand_id
1 'polypeptide(L)'
;QDPIGDKINIRGIFTSEVPSLEQSVSTFVDGVNRGRGTQVRLPLLDLERVEVLRGPQGTLFGKNTVGGALNLITRKPTPEFTSSLTAGYEFELEETSVAGVLSGPLSDAVRGRLAFSGRDQGEGFVDNRFYNESEPISQDASVRAILDWDATPTMLVRLRAEYQDFDVDGQPFALRSAGALAPVIQTFGVSGGSLTRTAIGQTPGSPLEIGSSGTMTGDAHEAALTLEQTFASGAKLEILGAFSALDFKRRLDADFSPLDLFGFDDTEDYSQRSLSLRFLSSDEGRARFVAGVYYQDIDLELTGLSSQNNPVGAALLGGICQTAGLSPADAQQLAASAATGRALDSVSQLARAGSASVVNTCLMQLNCRIRRWWR
;
A
#
# COMPACT_ATOMS: atom_id res chain seq x y z
N GLN A 1 -2.67 3.53 -14.62
CA GLN A 1 -3.46 2.65 -13.72
C GLN A 1 -2.69 2.63 -12.44
N ASP A 2 -3.35 2.83 -11.30
CA ASP A 2 -2.67 2.78 -10.01
C ASP A 2 -2.20 1.33 -9.75
N PRO A 3 -0.89 1.04 -9.70
CA PRO A 3 -0.36 -0.28 -9.38
C PRO A 3 -0.35 -0.53 -7.87
N ILE A 4 -0.84 0.41 -7.05
CA ILE A 4 -1.03 0.25 -5.62
C ILE A 4 -2.15 -0.78 -5.40
N GLY A 5 -1.77 -2.06 -5.43
CA GLY A 5 -2.64 -3.24 -5.37
C GLY A 5 -3.33 -3.49 -4.03
N ASP A 6 -4.04 -2.50 -3.48
CA ASP A 6 -4.74 -2.59 -2.18
C ASP A 6 -6.25 -2.74 -2.32
N LYS A 7 -6.69 -3.19 -3.49
CA LYS A 7 -8.09 -3.32 -3.86
C LYS A 7 -8.44 -4.76 -4.13
N ILE A 8 -9.31 -5.29 -3.29
CA ILE A 8 -9.98 -6.56 -3.59
C ILE A 8 -11.32 -6.23 -4.23
N ASN A 9 -11.56 -6.76 -5.44
CA ASN A 9 -12.79 -6.58 -6.18
C ASN A 9 -13.51 -7.91 -6.36
N ILE A 10 -14.76 -7.98 -5.90
CA ILE A 10 -15.67 -9.11 -6.17
C ILE A 10 -16.91 -8.56 -6.87
N ARG A 11 -17.18 -9.06 -8.09
CA ARG A 11 -18.36 -8.69 -8.91
C ARG A 11 -18.48 -7.18 -9.21
N GLY A 12 -17.36 -6.47 -9.35
CA GLY A 12 -17.35 -5.04 -9.60
C GLY A 12 -17.57 -4.18 -8.35
N ILE A 13 -17.66 -4.80 -7.17
CA ILE A 13 -17.78 -4.12 -5.88
C ILE A 13 -16.38 -4.08 -5.25
N PHE A 14 -15.90 -2.87 -4.99
CA PHE A 14 -14.62 -2.57 -4.36
C PHE A 14 -14.71 -1.20 -3.66
N THR A 15 -13.82 -0.95 -2.72
CA THR A 15 -13.60 0.40 -2.16
C THR A 15 -12.49 1.07 -2.97
N SER A 16 -12.65 2.36 -3.28
CA SER A 16 -11.55 3.18 -3.85
C SER A 16 -10.38 3.30 -2.86
N GLU A 17 -9.17 3.70 -3.31
CA GLU A 17 -8.04 4.00 -2.39
C GLU A 17 -8.33 5.31 -1.64
N VAL A 18 -9.22 5.24 -0.67
CA VAL A 18 -9.44 6.33 0.29
C VAL A 18 -9.03 5.77 1.64
N PRO A 19 -7.92 6.25 2.22
CA PRO A 19 -7.43 5.74 3.49
C PRO A 19 -8.45 5.84 4.63
N SER A 20 -9.47 6.69 4.54
CA SER A 20 -10.52 6.76 5.57
C SER A 20 -11.60 5.67 5.46
N LEU A 21 -11.56 4.80 4.46
CA LEU A 21 -12.57 3.76 4.24
C LEU A 21 -12.01 2.35 4.49
N GLU A 22 -12.84 1.49 5.08
CA GLU A 22 -12.59 0.04 5.08
C GLU A 22 -12.94 -0.58 3.72
N GLN A 23 -12.32 -1.72 3.41
CA GLN A 23 -12.55 -2.47 2.17
C GLN A 23 -13.97 -3.04 2.11
N SER A 24 -14.63 -2.93 0.94
CA SER A 24 -15.98 -3.45 0.67
C SER A 24 -16.01 -4.99 0.50
N VAL A 25 -14.82 -5.58 0.40
CA VAL A 25 -14.57 -7.01 0.49
C VAL A 25 -13.67 -7.21 1.70
N SER A 26 -14.23 -7.68 2.81
CA SER A 26 -13.46 -7.87 4.04
C SER A 26 -12.53 -9.08 3.90
N THR A 27 -11.31 -8.93 4.38
CA THR A 27 -10.33 -10.02 4.46
C THR A 27 -10.23 -10.48 5.91
N PHE A 28 -10.20 -11.79 6.13
CA PHE A 28 -10.03 -12.39 7.45
C PHE A 28 -8.83 -13.31 7.45
N VAL A 29 -8.01 -13.27 8.50
CA VAL A 29 -6.95 -14.25 8.76
C VAL A 29 -7.27 -14.94 10.07
N ASP A 30 -7.60 -16.23 10.01
CA ASP A 30 -8.07 -17.01 11.16
C ASP A 30 -9.21 -16.33 11.93
N GLY A 31 -10.16 -15.73 11.21
CA GLY A 31 -11.31 -15.02 11.78
C GLY A 31 -11.03 -13.58 12.25
N VAL A 32 -9.77 -13.13 12.25
CA VAL A 32 -9.41 -11.72 12.56
C VAL A 32 -9.62 -10.87 11.31
N ASN A 33 -10.42 -9.81 11.42
CA ASN A 33 -10.69 -8.90 10.30
C ASN A 33 -9.45 -8.03 10.00
N ARG A 34 -8.97 -8.10 8.76
CA ARG A 34 -8.01 -7.20 8.13
C ARG A 34 -8.78 -6.30 7.15
N GLY A 35 -9.33 -5.21 7.69
CA GLY A 35 -10.26 -4.34 6.97
C GLY A 35 -9.59 -3.24 6.13
N ARG A 36 -8.29 -3.02 6.32
CA ARG A 36 -7.51 -1.99 5.63
C ARG A 36 -6.98 -2.53 4.30
N GLY A 37 -6.88 -1.65 3.29
CA GLY A 37 -6.28 -2.02 1.99
C GLY A 37 -4.79 -2.36 2.13
N THR A 38 -4.06 -1.55 2.90
CA THR A 38 -2.64 -1.73 3.24
C THR A 38 -2.37 -3.08 3.93
N GLN A 39 -3.31 -3.58 4.76
CA GLN A 39 -3.20 -4.90 5.38
C GLN A 39 -3.29 -6.07 4.39
N VAL A 40 -3.79 -5.86 3.16
CA VAL A 40 -3.82 -6.88 2.09
C VAL A 40 -2.43 -7.10 1.49
N ARG A 41 -1.52 -6.11 1.58
CA ARG A 41 -0.14 -6.21 1.11
C ARG A 41 0.69 -7.18 1.93
N LEU A 42 0.29 -7.37 3.19
CA LEU A 42 1.04 -8.16 4.14
C LEU A 42 1.22 -9.59 3.62
N PRO A 43 2.46 -10.12 3.57
CA PRO A 43 2.74 -11.44 3.02
C PRO A 43 1.84 -12.54 3.60
N LEU A 44 1.30 -13.37 2.72
CA LEU A 44 0.46 -14.49 3.11
C LEU A 44 1.33 -15.69 3.50
N LEU A 45 1.80 -15.69 4.74
CA LEU A 45 2.67 -16.75 5.27
C LEU A 45 1.88 -18.03 5.56
N ASP A 46 2.37 -19.18 5.09
CA ASP A 46 1.98 -20.52 5.58
C ASP A 46 0.46 -20.79 5.68
N LEU A 47 -0.22 -20.60 4.55
CA LEU A 47 -1.65 -20.85 4.44
C LEU A 47 -1.98 -22.33 4.22
N GLU A 48 -3.08 -22.76 4.83
CA GLU A 48 -3.72 -24.05 4.55
C GLU A 48 -4.64 -23.94 3.33
N ARG A 49 -5.46 -22.88 3.31
CA ARG A 49 -6.42 -22.62 2.23
C ARG A 49 -6.88 -21.16 2.22
N VAL A 50 -7.44 -20.77 1.08
CA VAL A 50 -8.11 -19.49 0.86
C VAL A 50 -9.56 -19.76 0.47
N GLU A 51 -10.49 -19.19 1.22
CA GLU A 51 -11.93 -19.32 0.99
C GLU A 51 -12.48 -17.99 0.45
N VAL A 52 -13.20 -18.05 -0.68
CA VAL A 52 -13.77 -16.86 -1.32
C VAL A 52 -15.29 -16.93 -1.28
N LEU A 53 -15.90 -16.04 -0.49
CA LEU A 53 -17.34 -15.91 -0.39
C LEU A 53 -17.82 -14.77 -1.28
N ARG A 54 -18.60 -15.10 -2.30
CA ARG A 54 -19.09 -14.13 -3.31
C ARG A 54 -20.47 -13.60 -2.96
N GLY A 55 -20.60 -12.28 -2.89
CA GLY A 55 -21.84 -11.59 -2.52
C GLY A 55 -21.96 -11.33 -1.02
N PRO A 56 -22.99 -10.59 -0.58
CA PRO A 56 -23.07 -10.09 0.80
C PRO A 56 -22.95 -11.18 1.87
N GLN A 57 -22.03 -11.01 2.83
CA GLN A 57 -21.78 -11.97 3.93
C GLN A 57 -21.99 -11.39 5.34
N GLY A 58 -22.86 -10.39 5.48
CA GLY A 58 -23.02 -9.64 6.72
C GLY A 58 -23.39 -10.47 7.96
N THR A 59 -24.07 -11.60 7.78
CA THR A 59 -24.53 -12.45 8.91
C THR A 59 -23.41 -13.27 9.55
N LEU A 60 -22.43 -13.72 8.76
CA LEU A 60 -21.36 -14.62 9.25
C LEU A 60 -20.03 -13.90 9.47
N PHE A 61 -19.78 -12.83 8.72
CA PHE A 61 -18.51 -12.12 8.71
C PHE A 61 -18.65 -10.65 9.13
N GLY A 62 -19.86 -10.21 9.49
CA GLY A 62 -20.08 -8.88 10.06
C GLY A 62 -19.93 -7.74 9.05
N LYS A 63 -19.46 -6.59 9.54
CA LYS A 63 -19.45 -5.33 8.79
C LYS A 63 -18.59 -5.40 7.52
N ASN A 64 -18.91 -4.55 6.55
CA ASN A 64 -18.14 -4.29 5.32
C ASN A 64 -17.94 -5.46 4.35
N THR A 65 -18.73 -6.53 4.48
CA THR A 65 -18.77 -7.67 3.54
C THR A 65 -19.82 -7.52 2.44
N VAL A 66 -20.02 -6.31 1.91
CA VAL A 66 -21.08 -6.03 0.92
C VAL A 66 -20.75 -6.68 -0.43
N GLY A 67 -19.48 -6.66 -0.85
CA GLY A 67 -19.01 -7.35 -2.06
C GLY A 67 -18.77 -8.84 -1.84
N GLY A 68 -18.40 -9.23 -0.63
CA GLY A 68 -18.04 -10.58 -0.25
C GLY A 68 -17.08 -10.62 0.92
N ALA A 69 -16.45 -11.78 1.12
CA ALA A 69 -15.39 -11.95 2.10
C ALA A 69 -14.30 -12.88 1.55
N LEU A 70 -13.05 -12.57 1.89
CA LEU A 70 -11.89 -13.42 1.70
C LEU A 70 -11.50 -13.99 3.06
N ASN A 71 -11.50 -15.31 3.23
CA ASN A 71 -11.14 -15.95 4.49
C ASN A 71 -9.89 -16.81 4.30
N LEU A 72 -8.81 -16.36 4.92
CA LEU A 72 -7.48 -16.96 4.86
C LEU A 72 -7.28 -17.80 6.11
N ILE A 73 -7.05 -19.10 5.91
CA ILE A 73 -6.87 -20.04 7.01
C ILE A 73 -5.41 -20.48 7.05
N THR A 74 -4.76 -20.22 8.17
CA THR A 74 -3.36 -20.59 8.39
C THR A 74 -3.26 -22.05 8.80
N ARG A 75 -2.15 -22.71 8.43
CA ARG A 75 -1.91 -24.09 8.88
C ARG A 75 -1.76 -24.14 10.40
N LYS A 76 -2.39 -25.14 11.03
CA LYS A 76 -2.33 -25.33 12.48
C LYS A 76 -1.15 -26.22 12.88
N PRO A 77 -0.72 -26.18 14.16
CA PRO A 77 0.30 -27.08 14.68
C PRO A 77 0.05 -28.56 14.40
N THR A 78 1.06 -29.27 13.89
CA THR A 78 0.97 -30.69 13.55
C THR A 78 1.10 -31.59 14.76
N PRO A 79 0.49 -32.80 14.75
CA PRO A 79 0.61 -33.76 15.86
C PRO A 79 1.99 -34.42 15.92
N GLU A 80 2.69 -34.50 14.79
CA GLU A 80 4.07 -35.00 14.68
C GLU A 80 5.01 -33.85 14.30
N PHE A 81 6.29 -34.01 14.59
CA PHE A 81 7.29 -33.04 14.15
C PHE A 81 7.36 -33.00 12.62
N THR A 82 7.17 -31.82 12.05
CA THR A 82 7.29 -31.53 10.63
C THR A 82 8.13 -30.28 10.44
N SER A 83 8.90 -30.24 9.36
CA SER A 83 9.65 -29.06 8.97
C SER A 83 9.72 -28.93 7.46
N SER A 84 9.81 -27.69 6.97
CA SER A 84 10.15 -27.41 5.59
C SER A 84 11.04 -26.17 5.54
N LEU A 85 12.01 -26.17 4.64
CA LEU A 85 12.80 -25.01 4.31
C LEU A 85 12.86 -24.91 2.79
N THR A 86 12.52 -23.74 2.28
CA THR A 86 12.64 -23.38 0.87
C THR A 86 13.57 -22.18 0.80
N ALA A 87 14.57 -22.25 -0.07
CA ALA A 87 15.42 -21.13 -0.41
C ALA A 87 15.43 -20.99 -1.94
N GLY A 88 15.41 -19.76 -2.43
CA GLY A 88 15.38 -19.43 -3.84
C GLY A 88 16.33 -18.28 -4.16
N TYR A 89 16.85 -18.30 -5.38
CA TYR A 89 17.54 -17.18 -5.99
C TYR A 89 16.92 -16.95 -7.38
N GLU A 90 16.48 -15.73 -7.65
CA GLU A 90 15.98 -15.29 -8.95
C GLU A 90 17.04 -14.39 -9.59
N PHE A 91 17.40 -14.68 -10.83
CA PHE A 91 18.59 -14.09 -11.47
C PHE A 91 18.33 -12.72 -12.09
N GLU A 92 17.09 -12.43 -12.50
CA GLU A 92 16.78 -11.17 -13.16
C GLU A 92 16.74 -10.00 -12.18
N LEU A 93 16.10 -10.19 -11.04
CA LEU A 93 15.90 -9.17 -10.01
C LEU A 93 16.93 -9.30 -8.88
N GLU A 94 17.93 -10.15 -9.06
CA GLU A 94 18.93 -10.51 -8.04
C GLU A 94 18.28 -10.86 -6.69
N GLU A 95 17.14 -11.56 -6.72
CA GLU A 95 16.30 -11.75 -5.55
C GLU A 95 16.67 -13.02 -4.79
N THR A 96 16.94 -12.88 -3.49
CA THR A 96 17.04 -14.01 -2.57
C THR A 96 15.75 -14.15 -1.78
N SER A 97 15.21 -15.37 -1.71
CA SER A 97 14.05 -15.67 -0.87
C SER A 97 14.30 -16.87 0.02
N VAL A 98 13.77 -16.81 1.24
CA VAL A 98 13.77 -17.92 2.19
C VAL A 98 12.39 -18.03 2.82
N ALA A 99 11.88 -19.26 2.94
CA ALA A 99 10.66 -19.54 3.68
C ALA A 99 10.83 -20.84 4.45
N GLY A 100 10.45 -20.84 5.72
CA GLY A 100 10.63 -21.98 6.58
C GLY A 100 9.45 -22.19 7.51
N VAL A 101 9.21 -23.46 7.85
CA VAL A 101 8.22 -23.84 8.84
C VAL A 101 8.77 -24.94 9.73
N LEU A 102 8.51 -24.81 11.03
CA LEU A 102 8.73 -25.83 12.05
C LEU A 102 7.39 -26.06 12.76
N SER A 103 6.98 -27.31 12.93
CA SER A 103 5.73 -27.62 13.63
C SER A 103 5.78 -28.97 14.31
N GLY A 104 5.05 -29.13 15.41
CA GLY A 104 4.99 -30.39 16.12
C GLY A 104 4.58 -30.25 17.59
N PRO A 105 4.62 -31.35 18.34
CA PRO A 105 4.33 -31.34 19.77
C PRO A 105 5.47 -30.68 20.55
N LEU A 106 5.11 -29.83 21.52
CA LEU A 106 6.01 -29.29 22.56
C LEU A 106 5.85 -30.06 23.87
N SER A 107 4.68 -30.67 24.08
CA SER A 107 4.35 -31.61 25.16
C SER A 107 3.18 -32.49 24.72
N ASP A 108 2.67 -33.35 25.61
CA ASP A 108 1.49 -34.19 25.34
C ASP A 108 0.20 -33.39 25.10
N ALA A 109 0.14 -32.13 25.57
CA ALA A 109 -1.05 -31.28 25.47
C ALA A 109 -0.81 -29.98 24.71
N VAL A 110 0.43 -29.68 24.31
CA VAL A 110 0.78 -28.42 23.65
C VAL A 110 1.48 -28.71 22.34
N ARG A 111 1.01 -28.07 21.27
CA ARG A 111 1.59 -28.14 19.92
C ARG A 111 1.98 -26.74 19.46
N GLY A 112 3.11 -26.66 18.77
CA GLY A 112 3.67 -25.41 18.26
C GLY A 112 3.79 -25.41 16.74
N ARG A 113 3.74 -24.20 16.18
CA ARG A 113 4.10 -23.94 14.80
C ARG A 113 4.79 -22.58 14.69
N LEU A 114 5.93 -22.56 14.04
CA LEU A 114 6.67 -21.35 13.69
C LEU A 114 6.82 -21.34 12.17
N ALA A 115 6.28 -20.32 11.52
CA ALA A 115 6.51 -20.04 10.12
C ALA A 115 7.30 -18.73 10.00
N PHE A 116 8.19 -18.65 9.02
CA PHE A 116 8.92 -17.43 8.70
C PHE A 116 9.17 -17.33 7.19
N SER A 117 9.29 -16.12 6.70
CA SER A 117 9.73 -15.84 5.34
C SER A 117 10.56 -14.55 5.29
N GLY A 118 11.50 -14.51 4.36
CA GLY A 118 12.28 -13.33 4.01
C GLY A 118 12.45 -13.26 2.50
N ARG A 119 12.39 -12.05 1.96
CA ARG A 119 12.63 -11.75 0.55
C ARG A 119 13.49 -10.49 0.49
N ASP A 120 14.53 -10.54 -0.32
CA ASP A 120 15.45 -9.43 -0.54
C ASP A 120 15.73 -9.35 -2.04
N GLN A 121 15.24 -8.29 -2.68
CA GLN A 121 15.35 -8.06 -4.10
C GLN A 121 16.51 -7.09 -4.36
N GLY A 122 17.45 -7.43 -5.25
CA GLY A 122 18.59 -6.57 -5.56
C GLY A 122 18.34 -5.56 -6.68
N GLU A 123 17.51 -5.94 -7.67
CA GLU A 123 17.17 -5.11 -8.82
C GLU A 123 15.64 -5.01 -9.02
N GLY A 124 15.17 -3.89 -9.55
CA GLY A 124 13.77 -3.64 -9.88
C GLY A 124 13.39 -4.06 -11.30
N PHE A 125 12.10 -4.17 -11.58
CA PHE A 125 11.60 -4.59 -12.89
C PHE A 125 11.34 -3.44 -13.89
N VAL A 126 11.51 -2.19 -13.46
CA VAL A 126 11.46 -0.96 -14.27
C VAL A 126 12.83 -0.28 -14.21
N ASP A 127 13.39 0.07 -15.37
CA ASP A 127 14.62 0.86 -15.45
C ASP A 127 14.28 2.35 -15.29
N ASN A 128 14.91 3.00 -14.32
CA ASN A 128 14.83 4.43 -14.12
C ASN A 128 16.09 5.09 -14.67
N ARG A 129 16.04 5.47 -15.96
CA ARG A 129 17.19 6.09 -16.65
C ARG A 129 17.65 7.43 -16.07
N PHE A 130 16.80 8.12 -15.32
CA PHE A 130 17.18 9.40 -14.73
C PHE A 130 18.12 9.20 -13.53
N TYR A 131 17.77 8.27 -12.63
CA TYR A 131 18.63 7.89 -11.50
C TYR A 131 19.68 6.83 -11.87
N ASN A 132 19.56 6.19 -13.05
CA ASN A 132 20.38 5.08 -13.50
C ASN A 132 20.32 3.90 -12.51
N GLU A 133 19.08 3.56 -12.11
CA GLU A 133 18.74 2.54 -11.12
C GLU A 133 17.51 1.77 -11.58
N SER A 134 17.34 0.53 -11.11
CA SER A 134 16.17 -0.29 -11.39
C SER A 134 15.21 -0.31 -10.20
N GLU A 135 13.92 -0.09 -10.41
CA GLU A 135 12.91 0.03 -9.36
C GLU A 135 11.56 -0.61 -9.78
N PRO A 136 10.61 -0.84 -8.88
CA PRO A 136 10.77 -0.87 -7.43
C PRO A 136 11.60 -2.07 -6.97
N ILE A 137 12.35 -1.86 -5.90
CA ILE A 137 13.04 -2.88 -5.11
C ILE A 137 12.20 -3.16 -3.86
N SER A 138 12.06 -4.42 -3.46
CA SER A 138 11.21 -4.85 -2.34
C SER A 138 11.99 -5.72 -1.38
N GLN A 139 11.89 -5.42 -0.10
CA GLN A 139 12.42 -6.23 1.00
C GLN A 139 11.29 -6.54 1.97
N ASP A 140 11.11 -7.81 2.30
CA ASP A 140 10.01 -8.26 3.15
C ASP A 140 10.50 -9.27 4.17
N ALA A 141 10.05 -9.14 5.42
CA ALA A 141 10.24 -10.14 6.45
C ALA A 141 8.91 -10.46 7.14
N SER A 142 8.68 -11.73 7.47
CA SER A 142 7.47 -12.13 8.19
C SER A 142 7.75 -13.32 9.10
N VAL A 143 7.15 -13.30 10.28
CA VAL A 143 7.19 -14.41 11.24
C VAL A 143 5.82 -14.60 11.86
N ARG A 144 5.39 -15.86 12.00
CA ARG A 144 4.17 -16.24 12.70
C ARG A 144 4.44 -17.42 13.63
N ALA A 145 4.03 -17.27 14.89
CA ALA A 145 3.99 -18.34 15.85
C ALA A 145 2.54 -18.69 16.21
N ILE A 146 2.24 -19.99 16.31
CA ILE A 146 0.97 -20.53 16.79
C ILE A 146 1.27 -21.55 17.87
N LEU A 147 0.56 -21.45 18.99
CA LEU A 147 0.53 -22.43 20.07
C LEU A 147 -0.90 -22.92 20.25
N ASP A 148 -1.08 -24.23 20.12
CA ASP A 148 -2.34 -24.93 20.39
C ASP A 148 -2.18 -25.69 21.71
N TRP A 149 -3.03 -25.38 22.68
CA TRP A 149 -3.09 -26.05 23.98
C TRP A 149 -4.42 -26.78 24.13
N ASP A 150 -4.35 -28.11 24.12
CA ASP A 150 -5.47 -28.99 24.45
C ASP A 150 -5.66 -28.98 25.98
N ALA A 151 -6.27 -27.90 26.49
CA ALA A 151 -6.48 -27.66 27.92
C ALA A 151 -7.31 -28.79 28.57
N THR A 152 -8.25 -29.35 27.82
CA THR A 152 -8.97 -30.59 28.15
C THR A 152 -9.29 -31.35 26.86
N PRO A 153 -9.79 -32.61 26.91
CA PRO A 153 -10.20 -33.33 25.70
C PRO A 153 -11.29 -32.64 24.86
N THR A 154 -11.96 -31.61 25.39
CA THR A 154 -13.02 -30.86 24.70
C THR A 154 -12.76 -29.37 24.61
N MET A 155 -11.59 -28.90 25.05
CA MET A 155 -11.23 -27.49 25.11
C MET A 155 -9.86 -27.24 24.49
N LEU A 156 -9.84 -26.45 23.42
CA LEU A 156 -8.63 -25.98 22.76
C LEU A 156 -8.46 -24.49 23.04
N VAL A 157 -7.26 -24.09 23.46
CA VAL A 157 -6.83 -22.69 23.53
C VAL A 157 -5.71 -22.48 22.53
N ARG A 158 -5.90 -21.54 21.60
CA ARG A 158 -4.91 -21.18 20.58
C ARG A 158 -4.42 -19.77 20.79
N LEU A 159 -3.11 -19.60 20.87
CA LEU A 159 -2.44 -18.31 20.78
C LEU A 159 -1.76 -18.19 19.42
N ARG A 160 -1.99 -17.09 18.71
CA ARG A 160 -1.28 -16.71 17.49
C ARG A 160 -0.63 -15.35 17.70
N ALA A 161 0.61 -15.21 17.28
CA ALA A 161 1.31 -13.94 17.18
C ALA A 161 2.03 -13.85 15.84
N GLU A 162 2.03 -12.68 15.24
CA GLU A 162 2.58 -12.43 13.92
C GLU A 162 3.18 -11.03 13.85
N TYR A 163 4.32 -10.94 13.18
CA TYR A 163 5.01 -9.70 12.86
C TYR A 163 5.44 -9.73 11.40
N GLN A 164 5.26 -8.62 10.71
CA GLN A 164 5.58 -8.45 9.31
C GLN A 164 6.17 -7.06 9.11
N ASP A 165 7.15 -6.98 8.24
CA ASP A 165 7.84 -5.75 7.86
C ASP A 165 8.06 -5.78 6.36
N PHE A 166 7.88 -4.64 5.72
CA PHE A 166 8.20 -4.47 4.31
C PHE A 166 8.77 -3.09 4.04
N ASP A 167 9.71 -3.04 3.11
CA ASP A 167 10.26 -1.84 2.52
C ASP A 167 10.19 -1.97 0.99
N VAL A 168 9.76 -0.89 0.35
CA VAL A 168 9.70 -0.77 -1.10
C VAL A 168 10.32 0.54 -1.49
N ASP A 169 11.46 0.44 -2.17
CA ASP A 169 12.17 1.58 -2.75
C ASP A 169 11.78 1.74 -4.21
N GLY A 170 11.34 2.94 -4.56
CA GLY A 170 10.87 3.32 -5.89
C GLY A 170 9.43 2.92 -6.16
N GLN A 171 8.89 3.42 -7.29
CA GLN A 171 7.54 3.11 -7.73
C GLN A 171 7.49 2.94 -9.25
N PRO A 172 6.70 1.99 -9.79
CA PRO A 172 6.64 1.75 -11.23
C PRO A 172 5.71 2.76 -11.94
N PHE A 173 5.84 4.04 -11.60
CA PHE A 173 5.10 5.13 -12.23
C PHE A 173 5.96 5.81 -13.30
N ALA A 174 5.32 6.16 -14.41
CA ALA A 174 5.97 6.94 -15.45
C ALA A 174 4.96 7.88 -16.11
N LEU A 175 5.45 9.04 -16.53
CA LEU A 175 4.62 10.02 -17.22
C LEU A 175 4.41 9.61 -18.67
N ARG A 176 3.17 9.20 -18.98
CA ARG A 176 2.80 8.78 -20.34
C ARG A 176 2.88 9.89 -21.38
N SER A 177 2.63 11.14 -21.00
CA SER A 177 2.75 12.30 -21.89
C SER A 177 2.98 13.56 -21.08
N ALA A 178 4.12 14.22 -21.29
CA ALA A 178 4.41 15.51 -20.67
C ALA A 178 3.57 16.66 -21.25
N GLY A 179 2.99 16.47 -22.43
CA GLY A 179 2.25 17.51 -23.14
C GLY A 179 3.03 18.84 -23.17
N ALA A 180 2.45 19.85 -22.53
CA ALA A 180 3.00 21.21 -22.54
C ALA A 180 4.25 21.39 -21.64
N LEU A 181 4.61 20.38 -20.83
CA LEU A 181 5.83 20.31 -20.02
C LEU A 181 7.02 19.69 -20.78
N ALA A 182 6.79 19.07 -21.94
CA ALA A 182 7.83 18.35 -22.68
C ALA A 182 9.08 19.20 -23.01
N PRO A 183 8.97 20.46 -23.48
CA PRO A 183 10.15 21.29 -23.76
C PRO A 183 10.96 21.60 -22.51
N VAL A 184 10.30 21.67 -21.34
CA VAL A 184 10.95 21.98 -20.07
C VAL A 184 11.67 20.74 -19.54
N ILE A 185 11.02 19.58 -19.54
CA ILE A 185 11.62 18.30 -19.18
C ILE A 185 12.85 17.97 -20.05
N GLN A 186 12.79 18.29 -21.36
CA GLN A 186 13.94 18.14 -22.27
C GLN A 186 15.15 19.00 -21.89
N THR A 187 14.98 20.13 -21.20
CA THR A 187 16.12 20.94 -20.73
C THR A 187 16.94 20.25 -19.64
N PHE A 188 16.37 19.23 -18.99
CA PHE A 188 17.05 18.37 -18.01
C PHE A 188 17.65 17.11 -18.65
N GLY A 189 17.78 17.07 -19.98
CA GLY A 189 18.42 15.95 -20.68
C GLY A 189 17.53 14.73 -20.89
N VAL A 190 16.23 14.84 -20.64
CA VAL A 190 15.27 13.73 -20.76
C VAL A 190 14.57 13.76 -22.14
N SER A 191 14.97 12.85 -23.03
CA SER A 191 14.29 12.59 -24.32
C SER A 191 13.25 11.46 -24.20
N GLY A 192 12.07 11.59 -24.83
CA GLY A 192 10.97 10.60 -24.70
C GLY A 192 11.19 9.25 -25.41
N GLY A 193 10.65 8.15 -24.83
CA GLY A 193 10.80 6.72 -25.20
C GLY A 193 10.24 5.73 -24.15
N SER A 194 9.60 4.59 -24.54
CA SER A 194 8.80 3.64 -23.70
C SER A 194 9.55 2.68 -22.76
N LEU A 195 8.84 2.34 -21.66
CA LEU A 195 9.09 1.41 -20.54
C LEU A 195 9.35 -0.03 -20.93
N THR A 196 10.24 -0.70 -20.20
CA THR A 196 10.82 -2.01 -20.49
C THR A 196 11.02 -2.81 -19.17
N ARG A 197 10.98 -4.16 -19.06
CA ARG A 197 12.21 -4.93 -19.29
C ARG A 197 12.70 -4.80 -20.71
N THR A 198 11.76 -4.83 -21.67
CA THR A 198 11.83 -4.21 -23.03
C THR A 198 10.51 -3.62 -23.60
N ALA A 199 9.32 -3.65 -22.97
CA ALA A 199 8.14 -2.82 -23.37
C ALA A 199 6.85 -2.80 -22.46
N ILE A 200 6.83 -2.79 -21.11
CA ILE A 200 5.59 -3.17 -20.35
C ILE A 200 4.38 -2.23 -20.62
N GLY A 201 3.39 -2.76 -21.40
CA GLY A 201 2.06 -2.18 -21.64
C GLY A 201 1.81 -1.47 -22.99
N GLN A 202 2.56 -1.78 -24.06
CA GLN A 202 2.54 -1.15 -25.41
C GLN A 202 1.32 -0.25 -25.71
N THR A 203 1.48 1.04 -25.43
CA THR A 203 0.54 2.10 -25.80
C THR A 203 1.10 2.90 -26.98
N PRO A 204 0.26 3.38 -27.92
CA PRO A 204 0.71 4.29 -28.96
C PRO A 204 1.19 5.60 -28.34
N GLY A 205 2.39 6.04 -28.73
CA GLY A 205 3.07 7.21 -28.19
C GLY A 205 4.11 6.82 -27.15
N SER A 206 5.35 7.27 -27.32
CA SER A 206 6.45 7.01 -26.39
C SER A 206 6.18 7.69 -25.03
N PRO A 207 5.98 6.93 -23.92
CA PRO A 207 6.10 7.47 -22.57
C PRO A 207 7.40 8.25 -22.37
N LEU A 208 7.44 9.16 -21.40
CA LEU A 208 8.69 9.67 -20.87
C LEU A 208 9.04 8.83 -19.64
N GLU A 209 10.20 8.17 -19.70
CA GLU A 209 10.80 7.51 -18.55
C GLU A 209 11.47 8.59 -17.71
N ILE A 210 10.92 8.84 -16.53
CA ILE A 210 11.35 9.90 -15.64
C ILE A 210 11.36 9.37 -14.22
N GLY A 211 12.38 9.76 -13.47
CA GLY A 211 12.65 9.14 -12.18
C GLY A 211 11.78 9.66 -11.06
N SER A 212 11.04 8.77 -10.41
CA SER A 212 10.18 9.08 -9.28
C SER A 212 10.79 8.50 -8.02
N SER A 213 11.21 9.35 -7.08
CA SER A 213 11.81 8.94 -5.81
C SER A 213 10.74 8.56 -4.75
N GLY A 214 9.87 7.61 -5.10
CA GLY A 214 8.85 7.12 -4.18
C GLY A 214 9.40 6.07 -3.23
N THR A 215 8.87 6.00 -2.02
CA THR A 215 9.20 4.92 -1.07
C THR A 215 7.94 4.49 -0.33
N MET A 216 7.92 3.26 0.17
CA MET A 216 6.80 2.72 0.93
C MET A 216 7.29 1.72 1.95
N THR A 217 7.16 2.05 3.23
CA THR A 217 7.57 1.20 4.35
C THR A 217 6.35 0.86 5.18
N GLY A 218 6.31 -0.33 5.77
CA GLY A 218 5.30 -0.61 6.78
C GLY A 218 5.62 -1.82 7.63
N ASP A 219 5.17 -1.76 8.88
CA ASP A 219 5.23 -2.87 9.81
C ASP A 219 3.84 -3.18 10.38
N ALA A 220 3.57 -4.46 10.57
CA ALA A 220 2.31 -4.93 11.13
C ALA A 220 2.57 -5.96 12.22
N HIS A 221 1.79 -5.86 13.30
CA HIS A 221 1.81 -6.83 14.37
C HIS A 221 0.39 -7.25 14.75
N GLU A 222 0.20 -8.55 14.89
CA GLU A 222 -1.12 -9.13 15.16
C GLU A 222 -1.00 -10.24 16.19
N ALA A 223 -1.86 -10.18 17.21
CA ALA A 223 -1.97 -11.20 18.24
C ALA A 223 -3.43 -11.63 18.38
N ALA A 224 -3.67 -12.94 18.48
CA ALA A 224 -5.00 -13.50 18.63
C ALA A 224 -5.01 -14.64 19.64
N LEU A 225 -6.05 -14.65 20.48
CA LEU A 225 -6.37 -15.72 21.41
C LEU A 225 -7.72 -16.30 21.04
N THR A 226 -7.73 -17.58 20.66
CA THR A 226 -8.94 -18.35 20.37
C THR A 226 -9.17 -19.39 21.47
N LEU A 227 -10.41 -19.54 21.91
CA LEU A 227 -10.87 -20.60 22.79
C LEU A 227 -12.01 -21.33 22.09
N GLU A 228 -11.86 -22.64 21.91
CA GLU A 228 -12.85 -23.52 21.33
C GLU A 228 -13.27 -24.56 22.37
N GLN A 229 -14.55 -24.57 22.74
CA GLN A 229 -15.14 -25.53 23.68
C GLN A 229 -16.21 -26.36 22.96
N THR A 230 -16.10 -27.68 23.03
CA THR A 230 -17.17 -28.60 22.62
C THR A 230 -17.89 -29.13 23.86
N PHE A 231 -19.21 -28.99 23.91
CA PHE A 231 -20.02 -29.50 25.01
C PHE A 231 -20.45 -30.95 24.75
N ALA A 232 -20.81 -31.67 25.81
CA ALA A 232 -21.32 -33.05 25.69
C ALA A 232 -22.57 -33.17 24.81
N SER A 233 -23.34 -32.08 24.66
CA SER A 233 -24.48 -31.99 23.74
C SER A 233 -24.09 -31.94 22.26
N GLY A 234 -22.80 -31.83 21.94
CA GLY A 234 -22.29 -31.58 20.59
C GLY A 234 -22.31 -30.10 20.18
N ALA A 235 -22.83 -29.21 21.03
CA ALA A 235 -22.77 -27.78 20.80
C ALA A 235 -21.33 -27.26 20.94
N LYS A 236 -21.01 -26.15 20.27
CA LYS A 236 -19.68 -25.53 20.29
C LYS A 236 -19.75 -24.06 20.68
N LEU A 237 -18.80 -23.62 21.50
CA LEU A 237 -18.56 -22.22 21.82
C LEU A 237 -17.17 -21.85 21.33
N GLU A 238 -17.08 -20.78 20.57
CA GLU A 238 -15.85 -20.19 20.07
C GLU A 238 -15.76 -18.76 20.59
N ILE A 239 -14.61 -18.41 21.16
CA ILE A 239 -14.29 -17.04 21.59
C ILE A 239 -12.98 -16.66 20.92
N LEU A 240 -12.95 -15.53 20.23
CA LEU A 240 -11.75 -14.99 19.59
C LEU A 240 -11.55 -13.55 20.02
N GLY A 241 -10.49 -13.30 20.77
CA GLY A 241 -9.97 -11.96 21.05
C GLY A 241 -8.75 -11.70 20.16
N ALA A 242 -8.66 -10.51 19.56
CA ALA A 242 -7.52 -10.16 18.73
C ALA A 242 -7.14 -8.68 18.84
N PHE A 243 -5.85 -8.43 18.64
CA PHE A 243 -5.26 -7.12 18.47
C PHE A 243 -4.48 -7.12 17.15
N SER A 244 -4.64 -6.07 16.35
CA SER A 244 -3.96 -5.91 15.06
C SER A 244 -3.57 -4.45 14.92
N ALA A 245 -2.34 -4.18 14.54
CA ALA A 245 -1.86 -2.83 14.32
C ALA A 245 -0.91 -2.77 13.12
N LEU A 246 -0.84 -1.59 12.52
CA LEU A 246 -0.12 -1.31 11.29
C LEU A 246 0.41 0.13 11.37
N ASP A 247 1.71 0.30 11.17
CA ASP A 247 2.32 1.58 10.81
C ASP A 247 2.68 1.49 9.32
N PHE A 248 2.24 2.48 8.55
CA PHE A 248 2.51 2.57 7.13
C PHE A 248 2.95 3.98 6.79
N LYS A 249 4.01 4.10 6.01
CA LYS A 249 4.52 5.38 5.51
C LYS A 249 4.79 5.27 4.02
N ARG A 250 4.38 6.27 3.27
CA ARG A 250 4.62 6.37 1.84
C ARG A 250 5.07 7.76 1.48
N ARG A 251 6.11 7.81 0.65
CA ARG A 251 6.50 9.00 -0.12
C ARG A 251 6.13 8.76 -1.57
N LEU A 252 5.35 9.68 -2.13
CA LEU A 252 4.92 9.67 -3.51
C LEU A 252 5.48 10.92 -4.21
N ASP A 253 6.19 10.74 -5.32
CA ASP A 253 6.40 11.81 -6.27
C ASP A 253 5.06 12.04 -7.02
N ALA A 254 4.44 13.19 -6.77
CA ALA A 254 3.10 13.50 -7.24
C ALA A 254 3.07 14.07 -8.66
N ASP A 255 4.20 14.60 -9.17
CA ASP A 255 4.32 14.97 -10.57
C ASP A 255 4.94 13.88 -11.44
N PHE A 256 5.40 12.80 -10.80
CA PHE A 256 5.99 11.61 -11.42
C PHE A 256 7.15 11.98 -12.33
N SER A 257 7.83 13.07 -12.03
CA SER A 257 8.81 13.69 -12.92
C SER A 257 10.19 13.62 -12.30
N PRO A 258 11.27 13.75 -13.09
CA PRO A 258 12.62 13.65 -12.55
C PRO A 258 12.98 14.86 -11.67
N LEU A 259 12.05 15.82 -11.57
CA LEU A 259 12.16 17.01 -10.78
C LEU A 259 11.45 16.73 -9.48
N ASP A 260 12.17 16.82 -8.37
CA ASP A 260 11.56 16.89 -7.04
C ASP A 260 10.79 18.22 -6.95
N LEU A 261 9.56 18.26 -7.47
CA LEU A 261 8.74 19.46 -7.55
C LEU A 261 7.54 19.35 -6.62
N PHE A 262 6.80 18.24 -6.70
CA PHE A 262 5.66 17.97 -5.83
C PHE A 262 5.80 16.61 -5.15
N GLY A 263 6.03 16.63 -3.84
CA GLY A 263 6.02 15.43 -3.02
C GLY A 263 4.69 15.30 -2.28
N PHE A 264 4.24 14.07 -2.08
CA PHE A 264 3.16 13.74 -1.17
C PHE A 264 3.64 12.65 -0.22
N ASP A 265 3.80 13.00 1.05
CA ASP A 265 4.12 12.06 2.11
C ASP A 265 2.82 11.75 2.86
N ASP A 266 2.47 10.47 3.00
CA ASP A 266 1.33 10.04 3.80
C ASP A 266 1.69 8.92 4.77
N THR A 267 1.11 8.99 5.95
CA THR A 267 1.29 8.00 7.01
C THR A 267 -0.06 7.52 7.51
N GLU A 268 -0.12 6.24 7.85
CA GLU A 268 -1.25 5.58 8.46
C GLU A 268 -0.78 4.85 9.71
N ASP A 269 -1.25 5.30 10.86
CA ASP A 269 -1.10 4.61 12.15
C ASP A 269 -2.47 4.03 12.52
N TYR A 270 -2.54 2.71 12.55
CA TYR A 270 -3.78 1.97 12.72
C TYR A 270 -3.65 0.97 13.86
N SER A 271 -4.66 0.92 14.72
CA SER A 271 -4.82 -0.15 15.69
C SER A 271 -6.26 -0.62 15.82
N GLN A 272 -6.42 -1.92 16.07
CA GLN A 272 -7.71 -2.56 16.19
C GLN A 272 -7.70 -3.54 17.36
N ARG A 273 -8.77 -3.52 18.14
CA ARG A 273 -9.10 -4.55 19.12
C ARG A 273 -10.44 -5.15 18.74
N SER A 274 -10.52 -6.48 18.72
CA SER A 274 -11.77 -7.17 18.41
C SER A 274 -12.02 -8.33 19.37
N LEU A 275 -13.28 -8.54 19.70
CA LEU A 275 -13.75 -9.70 20.46
C LEU A 275 -14.98 -10.28 19.77
N SER A 276 -14.92 -11.56 19.46
CA SER A 276 -16.06 -12.31 18.95
C SER A 276 -16.38 -13.48 19.87
N LEU A 277 -17.68 -13.73 20.05
CA LEU A 277 -18.22 -14.89 20.74
C LEU A 277 -19.26 -15.53 19.83
N ARG A 278 -19.10 -16.82 19.55
CA ARG A 278 -19.97 -17.56 18.65
C ARG A 278 -20.37 -18.89 19.28
N PHE A 279 -21.67 -19.14 19.32
CA PHE A 279 -22.26 -20.40 19.73
C PHE A 279 -22.89 -21.11 18.52
N LEU A 280 -22.55 -22.38 18.36
CA LEU A 280 -23.13 -23.26 17.34
C LEU A 280 -23.91 -24.37 18.05
N SER A 281 -25.20 -24.51 17.71
CA SER A 281 -26.02 -25.63 18.17
C SER A 281 -25.48 -26.96 17.64
N SER A 282 -25.84 -28.06 18.29
CA SER A 282 -25.47 -29.40 17.81
C SER A 282 -26.13 -29.76 16.47
N ASP A 283 -25.47 -30.61 15.69
CA ASP A 283 -25.95 -31.04 14.38
C ASP A 283 -27.12 -32.06 14.45
N GLU A 284 -27.32 -32.67 15.62
CA GLU A 284 -28.32 -33.72 15.89
C GLU A 284 -29.68 -33.16 16.37
N GLY A 285 -29.78 -31.86 16.64
CA GLY A 285 -31.02 -31.22 17.08
C GLY A 285 -32.06 -31.02 15.96
N ARG A 286 -33.33 -30.85 16.35
CA ARG A 286 -34.43 -30.51 15.42
C ARG A 286 -34.32 -29.09 14.83
N ALA A 287 -33.45 -28.26 15.40
CA ALA A 287 -33.16 -26.92 14.93
C ALA A 287 -31.65 -26.69 14.99
N ARG A 288 -31.08 -26.18 13.89
CA ARG A 288 -29.68 -25.75 13.81
C ARG A 288 -29.63 -24.24 13.77
N PHE A 289 -28.85 -23.64 14.64
CA PHE A 289 -28.67 -22.20 14.70
C PHE A 289 -27.24 -21.84 15.08
N VAL A 290 -26.83 -20.66 14.63
CA VAL A 290 -25.62 -19.98 15.04
C VAL A 290 -26.04 -18.67 15.68
N ALA A 291 -25.52 -18.39 16.86
CA ALA A 291 -25.72 -17.12 17.55
C ALA A 291 -24.37 -16.56 17.93
N GLY A 292 -24.20 -15.24 17.90
CA GLY A 292 -22.93 -14.63 18.26
C GLY A 292 -23.02 -13.14 18.52
N VAL A 293 -21.97 -12.63 19.14
CA VAL A 293 -21.76 -11.21 19.41
C VAL A 293 -20.37 -10.86 18.93
N TYR A 294 -20.24 -9.68 18.32
CA TYR A 294 -18.99 -9.16 17.81
C TYR A 294 -18.82 -7.72 18.29
N TYR A 295 -17.64 -7.42 18.81
CA TYR A 295 -17.21 -6.10 19.23
C TYR A 295 -15.88 -5.78 18.56
N GLN A 296 -15.74 -4.53 18.10
CA GLN A 296 -14.53 -4.03 17.48
C GLN A 296 -14.37 -2.55 17.78
N ASP A 297 -13.16 -2.19 18.17
CA ASP A 297 -12.70 -0.83 18.43
C ASP A 297 -11.50 -0.56 17.52
N ILE A 298 -11.49 0.61 16.89
CA ILE A 298 -10.48 1.00 15.90
C ILE A 298 -10.01 2.41 16.22
N ASP A 299 -8.69 2.56 16.28
CA ASP A 299 -8.02 3.84 16.22
C ASP A 299 -7.29 3.95 14.87
N LEU A 300 -7.37 5.12 14.24
CA LEU A 300 -6.78 5.38 12.93
C LEU A 300 -6.37 6.85 12.86
N GLU A 301 -5.07 7.09 12.78
CA GLU A 301 -4.49 8.39 12.46
C GLU A 301 -3.97 8.38 11.03
N LEU A 302 -4.38 9.38 10.25
CA LEU A 302 -3.95 9.59 8.88
C LEU A 302 -3.30 10.96 8.80
N THR A 303 -2.03 11.01 8.45
CA THR A 303 -1.32 12.26 8.18
C THR A 303 -0.96 12.33 6.70
N GLY A 304 -1.16 13.49 6.10
CA GLY A 304 -0.77 13.76 4.72
C GLY A 304 -0.08 15.11 4.63
N LEU A 305 1.10 15.13 4.00
CA LEU A 305 1.90 16.32 3.77
C LEU A 305 2.16 16.47 2.28
N SER A 306 1.62 17.53 1.70
CA SER A 306 1.99 17.96 0.35
C SER A 306 3.17 18.92 0.44
N SER A 307 4.27 18.60 -0.21
CA SER A 307 5.46 19.44 -0.29
C SER A 307 5.64 19.97 -1.71
N GLN A 308 6.16 21.20 -1.81
CA GLN A 308 6.51 21.82 -3.07
C GLN A 308 7.93 22.37 -3.02
N ASN A 309 8.77 21.99 -3.98
CA ASN A 309 10.13 22.49 -4.08
C ASN A 309 10.17 23.82 -4.86
N ASN A 310 10.00 24.92 -4.12
CA ASN A 310 9.93 26.27 -4.69
C ASN A 310 11.17 26.69 -5.50
N PRO A 311 12.42 26.38 -5.10
CA PRO A 311 13.60 26.64 -5.93
C PRO A 311 13.54 25.97 -7.31
N VAL A 312 13.17 24.69 -7.37
CA VAL A 312 13.01 23.94 -8.63
C VAL A 312 11.87 24.55 -9.45
N GLY A 313 10.72 24.82 -8.81
CA GLY A 313 9.59 25.51 -9.42
C GLY A 313 9.96 26.87 -10.02
N ALA A 314 10.75 27.68 -9.30
CA ALA A 314 11.23 28.97 -9.79
C ALA A 314 12.24 28.83 -10.94
N ALA A 315 13.13 27.83 -10.91
CA ALA A 315 14.04 27.58 -12.03
C ALA A 315 13.26 27.22 -13.32
N LEU A 316 12.23 26.36 -13.21
CA LEU A 316 11.37 25.97 -14.33
C LEU A 316 10.62 27.17 -14.92
N LEU A 317 9.98 27.96 -14.06
CA LEU A 317 9.25 29.16 -14.44
C LEU A 317 10.18 30.20 -15.06
N GLY A 318 11.41 30.32 -14.55
CA GLY A 318 12.44 31.20 -15.10
C GLY A 318 12.84 30.78 -16.51
N GLY A 319 13.08 29.49 -16.75
CA GLY A 319 13.36 28.97 -18.09
C GLY A 319 12.24 29.25 -19.09
N ILE A 320 10.97 29.02 -18.71
CA ILE A 320 9.81 29.32 -19.55
C ILE A 320 9.77 30.82 -19.88
N CYS A 321 9.93 31.69 -18.89
CA CYS A 321 9.93 33.13 -19.11
C CYS A 321 11.10 33.61 -19.98
N GLN A 322 12.29 33.01 -19.87
CA GLN A 322 13.42 33.30 -20.75
C GLN A 322 13.11 32.90 -22.20
N THR A 323 12.51 31.72 -22.43
CA THR A 323 12.08 31.32 -23.78
C THR A 323 10.98 32.23 -24.35
N ALA A 324 10.19 32.88 -23.48
CA ALA A 324 9.23 33.89 -23.88
C ALA A 324 9.87 35.26 -24.17
N GLY A 325 11.17 35.44 -23.91
CA GLY A 325 11.95 36.65 -24.24
C GLY A 325 12.32 37.54 -23.05
N LEU A 326 12.11 37.11 -21.80
CA LEU A 326 12.58 37.85 -20.62
C LEU A 326 14.10 37.71 -20.45
N SER A 327 14.74 38.76 -19.93
CA SER A 327 16.15 38.66 -19.54
C SER A 327 16.31 37.60 -18.43
N PRO A 328 17.49 36.97 -18.31
CA PRO A 328 17.71 35.96 -17.28
C PRO A 328 17.39 36.45 -15.85
N ALA A 329 17.73 37.70 -15.54
CA ALA A 329 17.48 38.33 -14.25
C ALA A 329 15.98 38.56 -14.01
N ASP A 330 15.26 39.11 -15.00
CA ASP A 330 13.83 39.40 -14.89
C ASP A 330 13.00 38.10 -14.82
N ALA A 331 13.42 37.09 -15.56
CA ALA A 331 12.78 35.78 -15.56
C ALA A 331 12.94 35.07 -14.20
N GLN A 332 14.14 35.10 -13.60
CA GLN A 332 14.37 34.57 -12.27
C GLN A 332 13.60 35.34 -11.20
N GLN A 333 13.55 36.67 -11.28
CA GLN A 333 12.78 37.51 -10.35
C GLN A 333 11.28 37.20 -10.42
N LEU A 334 10.73 37.13 -11.65
CA LEU A 334 9.32 36.80 -11.86
C LEU A 334 9.00 35.40 -11.35
N ALA A 335 9.85 34.42 -11.64
CA ALA A 335 9.67 33.04 -11.24
C ALA A 335 9.76 32.81 -9.72
N ALA A 336 10.74 33.42 -9.05
CA ALA A 336 10.87 33.35 -7.59
C ALA A 336 9.65 33.99 -6.89
N SER A 337 9.11 35.06 -7.48
CA SER A 337 7.90 35.69 -6.95
C SER A 337 6.63 34.89 -7.22
N ALA A 338 6.57 34.14 -8.32
CA ALA A 338 5.46 33.26 -8.62
C ALA A 338 5.43 32.03 -7.70
N ALA A 339 6.59 31.45 -7.39
CA ALA A 339 6.73 30.37 -6.42
C ALA A 339 6.35 30.78 -4.98
N THR A 340 6.35 32.08 -4.67
CA THR A 340 6.01 32.61 -3.33
C THR A 340 4.65 33.33 -3.29
N GLY A 341 3.84 33.22 -4.33
CA GLY A 341 2.51 33.85 -4.40
C GLY A 341 2.52 35.38 -4.58
N ARG A 342 3.69 35.97 -4.84
CA ARG A 342 3.91 37.42 -5.04
C ARG A 342 4.10 37.81 -6.51
N ALA A 343 3.64 36.97 -7.44
CA ALA A 343 3.80 37.19 -8.87
C ALA A 343 3.31 38.56 -9.32
N LEU A 344 2.14 38.99 -8.83
CA LEU A 344 1.49 40.24 -9.26
C LEU A 344 2.33 41.48 -8.96
N ASP A 345 3.06 41.50 -7.85
CA ASP A 345 3.93 42.62 -7.47
C ASP A 345 5.10 42.73 -8.43
N SER A 346 5.77 41.62 -8.73
CA SER A 346 6.92 41.58 -9.65
C SER A 346 6.52 41.86 -11.10
N VAL A 347 5.34 41.38 -11.50
CA VAL A 347 4.74 41.71 -12.81
C VAL A 347 4.54 43.22 -12.95
N SER A 348 4.04 43.88 -11.90
CA SER A 348 3.83 45.33 -11.92
C SER A 348 5.16 46.09 -12.01
N GLN A 349 6.23 45.59 -11.39
CA GLN A 349 7.57 46.17 -11.46
C GLN A 349 8.20 46.01 -12.85
N LEU A 350 8.13 44.80 -13.41
CA LEU A 350 8.68 44.48 -14.74
C LEU A 350 7.90 45.16 -15.87
N ALA A 351 6.58 45.29 -15.72
CA ALA A 351 5.76 46.05 -16.67
C ALA A 351 6.11 47.53 -16.68
N ARG A 352 6.43 48.12 -15.52
CA ARG A 352 6.92 49.51 -15.40
C ARG A 352 8.34 49.70 -15.96
N ALA A 353 9.13 48.64 -16.03
CA ALA A 353 10.49 48.65 -16.58
C ALA A 353 10.54 48.47 -18.12
N GLY A 354 9.40 48.34 -18.80
CA GLY A 354 9.31 48.26 -20.26
C GLY A 354 9.07 46.86 -20.84
N SER A 355 8.92 45.83 -20.01
CA SER A 355 8.78 44.42 -20.45
C SER A 355 7.32 43.93 -20.52
N ALA A 356 6.34 44.85 -20.57
CA ALA A 356 4.92 44.54 -20.37
C ALA A 356 4.31 43.50 -21.34
N SER A 357 4.72 43.51 -22.62
CA SER A 357 4.25 42.53 -23.61
C SER A 357 4.78 41.13 -23.35
N VAL A 358 6.07 41.03 -23.00
CA VAL A 358 6.78 39.77 -22.71
C VAL A 358 6.31 39.16 -21.39
N VAL A 359 6.08 40.00 -20.37
CA VAL A 359 5.50 39.59 -19.08
C VAL A 359 4.08 39.06 -19.28
N ASN A 360 3.25 39.69 -20.12
CA ASN A 360 1.91 39.18 -20.44
C ASN A 360 1.95 37.86 -21.21
N THR A 361 2.93 37.64 -22.09
CA THR A 361 3.11 36.33 -22.76
C THR A 361 3.51 35.25 -21.77
N CYS A 362 4.46 35.51 -20.86
CA CYS A 362 4.82 34.55 -19.81
C CYS A 362 3.61 34.28 -18.88
N LEU A 363 2.91 35.32 -18.44
CA LEU A 363 1.71 35.18 -17.61
C LEU A 363 0.53 34.52 -18.32
N MET A 364 0.31 34.72 -19.62
CA MET A 364 -0.74 34.02 -20.37
C MET A 364 -0.42 32.53 -20.47
N GLN A 365 0.84 32.16 -20.71
CA GLN A 365 1.27 30.76 -20.66
C GLN A 365 1.08 30.16 -19.26
N LEU A 366 1.23 30.95 -18.19
CA LEU A 366 1.00 30.54 -16.80
C LEU A 366 -0.50 30.46 -16.43
N ASN A 367 -1.30 31.48 -16.74
CA ASN A 367 -2.73 31.57 -16.41
C ASN A 367 -3.62 30.62 -17.22
N CYS A 368 -3.27 30.31 -18.48
CA CYS A 368 -3.96 29.25 -19.23
C CYS A 368 -3.70 27.85 -18.66
N ARG A 369 -2.62 27.67 -17.88
CA ARG A 369 -2.27 26.39 -17.26
C ARG A 369 -2.78 26.26 -15.82
N ILE A 370 -2.69 27.32 -15.00
CA ILE A 370 -3.17 27.29 -13.60
C ILE A 370 -4.69 27.13 -13.50
N ARG A 371 -5.48 27.78 -14.39
CA ARG A 371 -6.95 27.60 -14.41
C ARG A 371 -7.43 26.19 -14.77
N ARG A 372 -6.56 25.32 -15.29
CA ARG A 372 -6.87 23.92 -15.60
C ARG A 372 -6.55 22.95 -14.45
N TRP A 373 -5.74 23.37 -13.47
CA TRP A 373 -5.38 22.54 -12.30
C TRP A 373 -6.33 22.73 -11.12
N TRP A 374 -7.19 23.77 -11.16
CA TRP A 374 -8.09 24.15 -10.06
C TRP A 374 -9.56 24.20 -10.49
N ARG A 375 -10.03 23.20 -11.24
CA ARG A 375 -11.46 22.95 -11.43
C ARG A 375 -11.78 21.47 -11.36
#